data_AF-A0A2H0W2K4-F1
#
_entry.id   AF-A0A2H0W2K4-F1
#
_cell.length_a   1.000
_cell.length_b   1.000
_cell.length_c   1.000
_cell.angle_alpha   90.00
_cell.angle_beta   90.00
_cell.angle_gamma   90.00
#
_symmetry.space_group_name_H-M   'P 1'
#
loop_
_entity.id
_entity.type
_entity.pdbx_description
1 polymer ?
#
loop_
_entity_poly.entity_id
_entity_poly.type
_entity_poly.pdbx_seq_one_letter_code
_entity_poly.pdbx_strand_id
1 'polypeptide(L)'
;MTILAAFIILIVLFYALGKAADLVIYNARIAGERLHLKLIFVGLLTGFLTSLPEVAVTVNSIFEHTEQLALGNLIGGIMVLYGLVLALSIIFNRKVETSGEWGRIVPLNIYLFSPFILGADGMLSAADGMILIAGYLALVAYLYFLNREAKSRSQSTVPFTFKNLIYAVIGLILVVIISFAVLRLAEYMLQYVNFTRFFFGLVIFSVGTNLPEVIVAFRSWKRHVGRLSLGNIFGSTMSNVLIIGFLAFFRPLKIIFDVEHLVFASFMIALLSLVVFFYVSGKRFSRNEGGVLLALYLLFVFVSLICIACNVI
;
A
#
# COMPACT_ATOMS: atom_id res chain seq x y z
N MET A 1 -6.82 -12.25 -27.42
CA MET A 1 -7.06 -12.85 -26.09
C MET A 1 -8.42 -12.39 -25.60
N THR A 2 -9.25 -13.22 -24.99
CA THR A 2 -10.53 -12.73 -24.44
C THR A 2 -10.27 -11.86 -23.21
N ILE A 3 -11.14 -10.88 -22.94
CA ILE A 3 -10.98 -9.99 -21.78
C ILE A 3 -10.99 -10.79 -20.46
N LEU A 4 -11.80 -11.85 -20.39
CA LEU A 4 -11.83 -12.75 -19.23
C LEU A 4 -10.48 -13.46 -19.02
N ALA A 5 -9.85 -13.94 -20.10
CA ALA A 5 -8.52 -14.53 -20.00
C ALA A 5 -7.48 -13.49 -19.53
N ALA A 6 -7.60 -12.23 -19.97
CA ALA A 6 -6.73 -11.15 -19.52
C ALA A 6 -6.83 -10.92 -18.00
N PHE A 7 -8.05 -10.87 -17.45
CA PHE A 7 -8.26 -10.75 -16.00
C PHE A 7 -7.68 -11.93 -15.22
N ILE A 8 -7.85 -13.16 -15.71
CA ILE A 8 -7.28 -14.35 -15.06
C ILE A 8 -5.75 -14.28 -15.05
N ILE A 9 -5.13 -13.94 -16.18
CA ILE A 9 -3.68 -13.79 -16.27
C ILE A 9 -3.20 -12.67 -15.35
N LEU A 10 -3.94 -11.56 -15.27
CA LEU A 10 -3.60 -10.43 -14.40
C LEU A 10 -3.56 -10.86 -12.92
N ILE A 11 -4.55 -11.62 -12.46
CA ILE A 11 -4.58 -12.17 -11.09
C ILE A 11 -3.38 -13.10 -10.84
N VAL A 12 -3.06 -13.96 -11.81
CA VAL A 12 -1.90 -14.87 -11.72
C VAL A 12 -0.60 -14.08 -11.63
N LEU A 13 -0.45 -13.03 -12.43
CA LEU A 13 0.73 -12.17 -12.40
C LEU A 13 0.85 -11.39 -11.09
N PHE A 14 -0.24 -10.86 -10.54
CA PHE A 14 -0.22 -10.22 -9.22
C PHE A 14 0.18 -11.19 -8.10
N TYR A 15 -0.35 -12.42 -8.13
CA TYR A 15 0.08 -13.45 -7.19
C TYR A 15 1.56 -13.79 -7.35
N ALA A 16 2.04 -13.94 -8.59
CA ALA A 16 3.45 -14.20 -8.88
C ALA A 16 4.35 -13.03 -8.44
N LEU A 17 3.91 -11.79 -8.63
CA LEU A 17 4.60 -10.58 -8.21
C LEU A 17 4.79 -10.54 -6.69
N GLY A 18 3.71 -10.83 -5.95
CA GLY A 18 3.77 -11.00 -4.50
C GLY A 18 4.71 -12.11 -4.05
N LYS A 19 4.73 -13.24 -4.76
CA LYS A 19 5.66 -14.34 -4.48
C LYS A 19 7.12 -14.01 -4.76
N ALA A 20 7.39 -13.20 -5.78
CA ALA A 20 8.72 -12.68 -6.02
C ALA A 20 9.14 -11.71 -4.90
N ALA A 21 8.24 -10.83 -4.44
CA ALA A 21 8.49 -9.94 -3.31
C ALA A 21 8.72 -10.69 -1.99
N ASP A 22 7.93 -11.74 -1.70
CA ASP A 22 8.11 -12.63 -0.54
C ASP A 22 9.55 -13.17 -0.48
N LEU A 23 10.11 -13.56 -1.63
CA LEU A 23 11.49 -14.06 -1.73
C LEU A 23 12.51 -12.99 -1.32
N VAL A 24 12.30 -11.73 -1.74
CA VAL A 24 13.16 -10.62 -1.33
C VAL A 24 13.02 -10.35 0.17
N ILE A 25 11.80 -10.21 0.66
CA ILE A 25 11.48 -9.86 2.05
C ILE A 25 12.06 -10.89 3.02
N TYR A 26 11.85 -12.19 2.74
CA TYR A 26 12.34 -13.28 3.59
C TYR A 26 13.87 -13.24 3.73
N ASN A 27 14.58 -13.08 2.62
CA ASN A 27 16.04 -13.07 2.62
C ASN A 27 16.62 -11.75 3.16
N ALA A 28 15.97 -10.61 2.90
CA ALA A 28 16.34 -9.31 3.43
C ALA A 28 16.17 -9.25 4.95
N ARG A 29 15.13 -9.90 5.50
CA ARG A 29 14.90 -9.96 6.94
C ARG A 29 16.01 -10.74 7.67
N ILE A 30 16.44 -11.88 7.13
CA ILE A 30 17.57 -12.64 7.68
C ILE A 30 18.86 -11.80 7.72
N ALA A 31 19.06 -10.91 6.74
CA ALA A 31 20.17 -9.96 6.75
C ALA A 31 19.99 -8.85 7.80
N GLY A 32 18.81 -8.25 7.85
CA GLY A 32 18.50 -7.09 8.70
C GLY A 32 18.50 -7.38 10.20
N GLU A 33 18.29 -8.61 10.62
CA GLU A 33 18.33 -8.96 12.05
C GLU A 33 19.74 -8.90 12.68
N ARG A 34 20.82 -8.88 11.86
CA ARG A 34 22.17 -8.55 12.35
C ARG A 34 22.32 -7.09 12.77
N LEU A 35 21.42 -6.20 12.37
CA LEU A 35 21.49 -4.76 12.63
C LEU A 35 20.80 -4.34 13.94
N HIS A 36 20.31 -5.29 14.76
CA HIS A 36 19.71 -5.03 16.09
C HIS A 36 18.65 -3.91 16.10
N LEU A 37 17.85 -3.80 15.04
CA LEU A 37 16.84 -2.75 14.89
C LEU A 37 15.65 -2.99 15.84
N LYS A 38 15.01 -1.91 16.33
CA LYS A 38 13.84 -2.00 17.22
C LYS A 38 12.62 -2.58 16.49
N LEU A 39 11.70 -3.24 17.21
CA LEU A 39 10.55 -3.97 16.65
C LEU A 39 9.66 -3.12 15.72
N ILE A 40 9.49 -1.83 16.02
CA ILE A 40 8.71 -0.91 15.17
C ILE A 40 9.45 -0.57 13.88
N PHE A 41 10.78 -0.46 13.94
CA PHE A 41 11.62 -0.28 12.76
C PHE A 41 11.61 -1.52 11.88
N VAL A 42 11.54 -2.72 12.48
CA VAL A 42 11.30 -3.96 11.73
C VAL A 42 9.94 -3.89 11.03
N GLY A 43 8.88 -3.43 11.70
CA GLY A 43 7.55 -3.26 11.11
C GLY A 43 7.49 -2.26 9.95
N LEU A 44 8.11 -1.09 10.11
CA LEU A 44 8.19 -0.06 9.06
C LEU A 44 9.07 -0.52 7.89
N LEU A 45 10.22 -1.13 8.18
CA LEU A 45 11.10 -1.71 7.16
C LEU A 45 10.41 -2.86 6.43
N THR A 46 9.70 -3.74 7.13
CA THR A 46 8.89 -4.79 6.48
C THR A 46 7.80 -4.18 5.63
N GLY A 47 7.14 -3.12 6.10
CA GLY A 47 6.11 -2.42 5.32
C GLY A 47 6.65 -1.79 4.04
N PHE A 48 7.87 -1.23 4.07
CA PHE A 48 8.57 -0.76 2.87
C PHE A 48 8.97 -1.90 1.93
N LEU A 49 9.48 -3.01 2.48
CA LEU A 49 9.87 -4.18 1.70
C LEU A 49 8.67 -4.91 1.10
N THR A 50 7.50 -4.89 1.74
CA THR A 50 6.26 -5.41 1.14
C THR A 50 5.74 -4.49 0.04
N SER A 51 6.14 -3.22 0.01
CA SER A 51 5.85 -2.27 -1.07
C SER A 51 6.81 -2.37 -2.27
N LEU A 52 7.66 -3.40 -2.35
CA LEU A 52 8.52 -3.65 -3.52
C LEU A 52 7.74 -3.87 -4.84
N PRO A 53 6.59 -4.59 -4.86
CA PRO A 53 5.71 -4.63 -6.02
C PRO A 53 5.32 -3.23 -6.51
N GLU A 54 4.90 -2.35 -5.60
CA GLU A 54 4.50 -0.97 -5.89
C GLU A 54 5.67 -0.15 -6.43
N VAL A 55 6.87 -0.29 -5.84
CA VAL A 55 8.09 0.36 -6.36
C VAL A 55 8.35 -0.09 -7.79
N ALA A 56 8.33 -1.40 -8.06
CA ALA A 56 8.66 -1.94 -9.38
C ALA A 56 7.64 -1.54 -10.44
N VAL A 57 6.34 -1.61 -10.10
CA VAL A 57 5.25 -1.10 -10.95
C VAL A 57 5.45 0.40 -11.24
N THR A 58 5.77 1.20 -10.23
CA THR A 58 5.95 2.65 -10.41
C THR A 58 7.15 2.97 -11.29
N VAL A 59 8.30 2.33 -11.03
CA VAL A 59 9.50 2.51 -11.85
C VAL A 59 9.23 2.13 -13.31
N ASN A 60 8.61 0.97 -13.54
CA ASN A 60 8.27 0.55 -14.90
C ASN A 60 7.22 1.45 -15.57
N SER A 61 6.30 2.05 -14.81
CA SER A 61 5.30 2.98 -15.38
C SER A 61 5.92 4.25 -15.95
N ILE A 62 7.06 4.69 -15.42
CA ILE A 62 7.81 5.85 -15.95
C ILE A 62 8.38 5.54 -17.33
N PHE A 63 8.79 4.29 -17.57
CA PHE A 63 9.32 3.85 -18.87
C PHE A 63 8.22 3.57 -19.89
N GLU A 64 7.06 3.10 -19.43
CA GLU A 64 5.91 2.80 -20.30
C GLU A 64 4.93 3.98 -20.46
N HIS A 65 5.21 5.15 -19.85
CA HIS A 65 4.35 6.35 -19.89
C HIS A 65 2.92 6.11 -19.37
N THR A 66 2.84 5.37 -18.25
CA THR A 66 1.60 4.98 -17.57
C THR A 66 1.56 5.49 -16.13
N GLU A 67 2.15 6.66 -15.87
CA GLU A 67 2.32 7.21 -14.52
C GLU A 67 0.98 7.44 -13.80
N GLN A 68 -0.09 7.74 -14.55
CA GLN A 68 -1.45 7.86 -14.01
C GLN A 68 -1.98 6.54 -13.43
N LEU A 69 -1.64 5.41 -14.05
CA LEU A 69 -1.98 4.07 -13.55
C LEU A 69 -1.23 3.79 -12.24
N ALA A 70 0.05 4.14 -12.17
CA ALA A 70 0.85 3.99 -10.96
C ALA A 70 0.38 4.91 -9.83
N LEU A 71 0.03 6.17 -10.12
CA LEU A 71 -0.53 7.10 -9.14
C LEU A 71 -1.84 6.54 -8.56
N GLY A 72 -2.76 6.09 -9.43
CA GLY A 72 -3.98 5.42 -9.01
C GLY A 72 -3.70 4.20 -8.13
N ASN A 73 -2.76 3.34 -8.53
CA ASN A 73 -2.36 2.17 -7.76
C ASN A 73 -1.84 2.51 -6.34
N LEU A 74 -0.95 3.50 -6.22
CA LEU A 74 -0.34 3.88 -4.93
C LEU A 74 -1.38 4.44 -3.97
N ILE A 75 -2.22 5.33 -4.48
CA ILE A 75 -3.27 5.99 -3.73
C ILE A 75 -4.39 4.99 -3.35
N GLY A 76 -4.86 4.21 -4.31
CA GLY A 76 -5.82 3.13 -4.10
C GLY A 76 -5.29 2.06 -3.14
N GLY A 77 -3.98 1.81 -3.16
CA GLY A 77 -3.31 0.91 -2.22
C GLY A 77 -3.50 1.33 -0.77
N ILE A 78 -3.57 2.63 -0.47
CA ILE A 78 -3.86 3.11 0.89
C ILE A 78 -5.30 2.74 1.29
N MET A 79 -6.27 2.92 0.38
CA MET A 79 -7.65 2.50 0.60
C MET A 79 -7.76 0.98 0.81
N VAL A 80 -7.06 0.19 0.01
CA VAL A 80 -7.04 -1.27 0.14
C VAL A 80 -6.41 -1.68 1.48
N LEU A 81 -5.29 -1.08 1.87
CA LEU A 81 -4.60 -1.42 3.11
C LEU A 81 -5.44 -1.10 4.35
N TYR A 82 -6.11 0.06 4.40
CA TYR A 82 -6.92 0.46 5.55
C TYR A 82 -8.35 -0.08 5.51
N GLY A 83 -8.99 0.00 4.35
CA GLY A 83 -10.39 -0.35 4.15
C GLY A 83 -10.63 -1.84 3.93
N LEU A 84 -9.66 -2.58 3.36
CA LEU A 84 -9.79 -4.01 3.12
C LEU A 84 -8.87 -4.82 4.04
N VAL A 85 -7.55 -4.65 3.96
CA VAL A 85 -6.58 -5.51 4.65
C VAL A 85 -6.65 -5.35 6.18
N LEU A 86 -6.61 -4.12 6.69
CA LEU A 86 -6.78 -3.83 8.12
C LEU A 86 -8.16 -4.26 8.60
N ALA A 87 -9.21 -3.92 7.86
CA ALA A 87 -10.58 -4.28 8.18
C ALA A 87 -10.78 -5.80 8.32
N LEU A 88 -10.34 -6.57 7.32
CA LEU A 88 -10.36 -8.04 7.37
C LEU A 88 -9.52 -8.57 8.53
N SER A 89 -8.35 -8.00 8.77
CA SER A 89 -7.50 -8.38 9.90
C SER A 89 -8.20 -8.17 11.24
N ILE A 90 -8.94 -7.08 11.43
CA ILE A 90 -9.73 -6.80 12.64
C ILE A 90 -10.93 -7.76 12.76
N ILE A 91 -11.65 -7.99 11.65
CA ILE A 91 -12.84 -8.84 11.62
C ILE A 91 -12.48 -10.28 11.99
N PHE A 92 -11.34 -10.76 11.48
CA PHE A 92 -10.89 -12.12 11.68
C PHE A 92 -10.09 -12.33 12.97
N ASN A 93 -9.20 -11.40 13.32
CA ASN A 93 -8.41 -11.46 14.55
C ASN A 93 -9.01 -10.50 15.58
N ARG A 94 -9.89 -11.05 16.42
CA ARG A 94 -10.79 -10.36 17.38
C ARG A 94 -10.17 -9.29 18.31
N LYS A 95 -8.85 -9.08 18.35
CA LYS A 95 -8.18 -8.07 19.20
C LYS A 95 -6.87 -7.59 18.55
N VAL A 96 -6.96 -6.57 17.70
CA VAL A 96 -5.78 -5.82 17.24
C VAL A 96 -5.55 -4.69 18.25
N GLU A 97 -4.56 -4.86 19.12
CA GLU A 97 -4.17 -3.86 20.11
C GLU A 97 -3.53 -2.65 19.44
N THR A 98 -3.87 -1.46 19.93
CA THR A 98 -3.35 -0.18 19.44
C THR A 98 -2.68 0.56 20.59
N SER A 99 -1.74 1.46 20.30
CA SER A 99 -1.18 2.31 21.37
C SER A 99 -2.24 3.25 21.96
N GLY A 100 -3.28 3.61 21.19
CA GLY A 100 -4.26 4.63 21.58
C GLY A 100 -3.70 6.05 21.59
N GLU A 101 -2.46 6.26 21.14
CA GLU A 101 -1.79 7.55 21.18
C GLU A 101 -2.07 8.35 19.91
N TRP A 102 -2.76 9.48 20.08
CA TRP A 102 -3.01 10.45 18.99
C TRP A 102 -1.72 10.89 18.31
N GLY A 103 -0.65 11.09 19.08
CA GLY A 103 0.67 11.49 18.57
C GLY A 103 1.28 10.51 17.57
N ARG A 104 0.83 9.25 17.53
CA ARG A 104 1.30 8.27 16.53
C ARG A 104 0.47 8.28 15.26
N ILE A 105 -0.86 8.27 15.41
CA ILE A 105 -1.77 8.01 14.30
C ILE A 105 -2.09 9.28 13.51
N VAL A 106 -2.17 10.44 14.17
CA VAL A 106 -2.54 11.71 13.50
C VAL A 106 -1.45 12.18 12.52
N PRO A 107 -0.17 12.30 12.90
CA PRO A 107 0.87 12.73 11.95
C PRO A 107 0.98 11.78 10.75
N LEU A 108 0.78 10.48 10.99
CA LEU A 108 0.73 9.48 9.94
C LEU A 108 -0.41 9.73 8.96
N ASN A 109 -1.64 9.92 9.44
CA ASN A 109 -2.80 10.14 8.57
C ASN A 109 -2.72 11.48 7.83
N ILE A 110 -2.16 12.53 8.45
CA ILE A 110 -1.85 13.79 7.76
C ILE A 110 -0.88 13.54 6.60
N TYR A 111 0.18 12.77 6.85
CA TYR A 111 1.11 12.40 5.80
C TYR A 111 0.44 11.57 4.69
N LEU A 112 -0.46 10.64 5.03
CA LEU A 112 -1.22 9.86 4.04
C LEU A 112 -2.14 10.72 3.15
N PHE A 113 -2.68 11.80 3.68
CA PHE A 113 -3.53 12.72 2.93
C PHE A 113 -2.74 13.82 2.17
N SER A 114 -1.46 13.99 2.49
CA SER A 114 -0.63 15.07 1.95
C SER A 114 -0.54 15.15 0.41
N PRO A 115 -0.57 14.05 -0.38
CA PRO A 115 -0.58 14.15 -1.84
C PRO A 115 -1.78 14.94 -2.41
N PHE A 116 -2.93 14.88 -1.74
CA PHE A 116 -4.12 15.64 -2.16
C PHE A 116 -3.99 17.13 -1.84
N ILE A 117 -3.33 17.45 -0.72
CA ILE A 117 -3.10 18.84 -0.31
C ILE A 117 -2.10 19.49 -1.26
N LEU A 118 -0.97 18.80 -1.51
CA LEU A 118 0.08 19.33 -2.39
C LEU A 118 -0.38 19.41 -3.83
N GLY A 119 -1.11 18.40 -4.30
CA GLY A 119 -1.65 18.39 -5.66
C GLY A 119 -2.92 19.22 -5.86
N ALA A 120 -3.34 20.01 -4.86
CA ALA A 120 -4.58 20.81 -4.92
C ALA A 120 -4.57 21.93 -5.98
N ASP A 121 -3.39 22.30 -6.47
CA ASP A 121 -3.20 23.23 -7.59
C ASP A 121 -3.33 22.56 -8.97
N GLY A 122 -3.59 21.25 -9.01
CA GLY A 122 -3.75 20.46 -10.22
C GLY A 122 -2.46 19.81 -10.71
N MET A 123 -1.38 19.87 -9.93
CA MET A 123 -0.14 19.21 -10.28
C MET A 123 0.61 18.71 -9.04
N LEU A 124 1.13 17.49 -9.09
CA LEU A 124 2.19 17.08 -8.17
C LEU A 124 3.53 17.38 -8.83
N SER A 125 4.13 18.51 -8.44
CA SER A 125 5.41 18.96 -8.95
C SER A 125 6.59 18.19 -8.36
N ALA A 126 7.78 18.40 -8.92
CA ALA A 126 8.99 17.84 -8.33
C ALA A 126 9.28 18.39 -6.92
N ALA A 127 8.86 19.63 -6.64
CA ALA A 127 8.97 20.22 -5.30
C ALA A 127 8.06 19.50 -4.30
N ASP A 128 6.82 19.19 -4.70
CA ASP A 128 5.89 18.40 -3.88
C ASP A 128 6.45 17.00 -3.64
N GLY A 129 7.06 16.40 -4.67
CA GLY A 129 7.76 15.12 -4.54
C GLY A 129 8.86 15.15 -3.46
N MET A 130 9.67 16.19 -3.43
CA MET A 130 10.68 16.38 -2.37
C MET A 130 10.05 16.57 -0.98
N ILE A 131 8.94 17.32 -0.89
CA ILE A 131 8.20 17.52 0.37
C ILE A 131 7.67 16.17 0.89
N LEU A 132 7.11 15.33 0.02
CA LEU A 132 6.62 14.00 0.38
C LEU A 132 7.77 13.09 0.87
N ILE A 133 8.90 13.07 0.16
CA ILE A 133 10.09 12.29 0.56
C ILE A 133 10.64 12.79 1.91
N ALA A 134 10.79 14.10 2.09
CA ALA A 134 11.23 14.69 3.35
C ALA A 134 10.25 14.40 4.49
N GLY A 135 8.94 14.48 4.21
CA GLY A 135 7.86 14.16 5.14
C GLY A 135 7.92 12.71 5.62
N TYR A 136 8.18 11.75 4.72
CA TYR A 136 8.41 10.35 5.08
C TYR A 136 9.58 10.21 6.07
N LEU A 137 10.74 10.79 5.73
CA LEU A 137 11.95 10.69 6.55
C LEU A 137 11.74 11.35 7.93
N ALA A 138 11.10 12.52 7.97
CA ALA A 138 10.77 13.22 9.20
C ALA A 138 9.79 12.41 10.06
N LEU A 139 8.76 11.80 9.46
CA LEU A 139 7.78 10.99 10.17
C LEU A 139 8.41 9.70 10.71
N VAL A 140 9.26 9.03 9.94
CA VAL A 140 10.01 7.85 10.40
C VAL A 140 10.93 8.23 11.57
N ALA A 141 11.66 9.34 11.46
CA ALA A 141 12.51 9.84 12.55
C ALA A 141 11.68 10.16 13.80
N TYR A 142 10.57 10.86 13.66
CA TYR A 142 9.66 11.19 14.76
C TYR A 142 9.13 9.92 15.46
N LEU A 143 8.60 8.96 14.70
CA LEU A 143 8.10 7.69 15.25
C LEU A 143 9.21 6.85 15.90
N TYR A 144 10.44 6.95 15.39
CA TYR A 144 11.61 6.32 15.99
C TYR A 144 11.93 6.91 17.38
N PHE A 145 11.98 8.23 17.50
CA PHE A 145 12.27 8.90 18.77
C PHE A 145 11.17 8.67 19.80
N LEU A 146 9.90 8.66 19.38
CA LEU A 146 8.77 8.40 20.27
C LEU A 146 8.79 6.99 20.87
N ASN A 147 9.37 6.01 20.16
CA ASN A 147 9.42 4.62 20.59
C ASN A 147 10.80 4.17 21.09
N ARG A 148 11.61 5.11 21.58
CA ARG A 148 12.99 4.83 21.97
C ARG A 148 13.10 3.79 23.11
N GLU A 149 12.05 3.57 23.89
CA GLU A 149 12.05 2.67 25.07
C GLU A 149 11.45 1.27 24.82
N ALA A 150 10.95 0.97 23.61
CA ALA A 150 10.42 -0.35 23.32
C ALA A 150 11.53 -1.42 23.30
N LYS A 151 11.51 -2.36 24.27
CA LYS A 151 12.42 -3.52 24.33
C LYS A 151 12.39 -4.29 23.01
N SER A 152 13.55 -4.38 22.36
CA SER A 152 13.78 -5.15 21.14
C SER A 152 14.17 -6.59 21.49
N ARG A 153 13.42 -7.58 20.96
CA ARG A 153 13.97 -8.92 20.71
C ARG A 153 13.12 -9.68 19.68
N SER A 154 13.54 -9.63 18.43
CA SER A 154 13.36 -10.72 17.47
C SER A 154 14.76 -11.23 17.17
N GLN A 155 15.18 -12.30 17.82
CA GLN A 155 16.37 -13.06 17.43
C GLN A 155 15.87 -14.20 16.54
N SER A 156 15.98 -14.10 15.21
CA SER A 156 16.08 -15.33 14.43
C SER A 156 17.42 -15.98 14.72
N THR A 157 17.39 -17.29 14.86
CA THR A 157 18.55 -18.15 15.08
C THR A 157 19.22 -18.56 13.77
N VAL A 158 18.78 -17.99 12.62
CA VAL A 158 19.16 -18.46 11.29
C VAL A 158 20.37 -17.67 10.77
N PRO A 159 21.50 -18.32 10.44
CA PRO A 159 22.68 -17.63 9.94
C PRO A 159 22.46 -17.08 8.52
N PHE A 160 22.77 -15.79 8.32
CA PHE A 160 22.84 -15.21 6.98
C PHE A 160 23.94 -15.85 6.16
N THR A 161 23.60 -16.34 4.97
CA THR A 161 24.51 -16.99 4.01
C THR A 161 24.50 -16.25 2.68
N PHE A 162 25.57 -16.34 1.88
CA PHE A 162 25.64 -15.79 0.51
C PHE A 162 24.45 -16.25 -0.38
N LYS A 163 23.91 -17.45 -0.14
CA LYS A 163 22.70 -17.95 -0.79
C LYS A 163 21.48 -17.03 -0.60
N ASN A 164 21.34 -16.41 0.57
CA ASN A 164 20.23 -15.50 0.84
C ASN A 164 20.34 -14.23 -0.02
N LEU A 165 21.57 -13.73 -0.23
CA LEU A 165 21.80 -12.60 -1.12
C LEU A 165 21.41 -12.94 -2.57
N ILE A 166 21.82 -14.13 -3.04
CA ILE A 166 21.44 -14.60 -4.38
C ILE A 166 19.92 -14.67 -4.53
N TYR A 167 19.22 -15.28 -3.58
CA TYR A 167 17.75 -15.37 -3.63
C TYR A 167 17.06 -14.00 -3.56
N ALA A 168 17.59 -13.06 -2.78
CA ALA A 168 17.08 -11.69 -2.74
C ALA A 168 17.23 -10.99 -4.11
N VAL A 169 18.38 -11.15 -4.77
CA VAL A 169 18.62 -10.57 -6.10
C VAL A 169 17.73 -11.22 -7.16
N ILE A 170 17.57 -12.55 -7.13
CA ILE A 170 16.65 -13.27 -8.04
C ILE A 170 15.22 -12.77 -7.83
N GLY A 171 14.78 -12.65 -6.58
CA GLY A 171 13.46 -12.10 -6.25
C GLY A 171 13.26 -10.70 -6.83
N LEU A 172 14.26 -9.81 -6.67
CA LEU A 172 14.19 -8.44 -7.19
C LEU A 172 14.08 -8.42 -8.73
N ILE A 173 14.88 -9.23 -9.43
CA ILE A 173 14.80 -9.37 -10.89
C ILE A 173 13.41 -9.85 -11.32
N LEU A 174 12.86 -10.86 -10.63
CA LEU A 174 11.52 -11.36 -10.91
C LEU A 174 10.45 -10.30 -10.67
N VAL A 175 10.54 -9.50 -9.59
CA VAL A 175 9.60 -8.40 -9.33
C VAL A 175 9.61 -7.39 -10.49
N VAL A 176 10.78 -7.01 -10.99
CA VAL A 176 10.90 -6.08 -12.12
C VAL A 176 10.29 -6.67 -13.40
N ILE A 177 10.60 -7.93 -13.73
CA ILE A 177 10.09 -8.58 -14.94
C ILE A 177 8.57 -8.78 -14.88
N ILE A 178 8.05 -9.26 -13.74
CA ILE A 178 6.62 -9.53 -13.59
C ILE A 178 5.83 -8.23 -13.60
N SER A 179 6.29 -7.19 -12.88
CA SER A 179 5.59 -5.89 -12.87
C SER A 179 5.51 -5.26 -14.26
N PHE A 180 6.54 -5.43 -15.10
CA PHE A 180 6.49 -5.02 -16.50
C PHE A 180 5.40 -5.76 -17.30
N ALA A 181 5.28 -7.07 -17.11
CA ALA A 181 4.22 -7.86 -17.75
C ALA A 181 2.82 -7.45 -17.26
N VAL A 182 2.66 -7.15 -15.97
CA VAL A 182 1.40 -6.66 -15.39
C VAL A 182 0.99 -5.33 -16.04
N LEU A 183 1.92 -4.37 -16.18
CA LEU A 183 1.63 -3.06 -16.79
C LEU A 183 1.17 -3.19 -18.23
N ARG A 184 1.89 -3.98 -19.06
CA ARG A 184 1.51 -4.20 -20.46
C ARG A 184 0.15 -4.87 -20.60
N LEU A 185 -0.15 -5.82 -19.72
CA LEU A 185 -1.45 -6.48 -19.70
C LEU A 185 -2.56 -5.51 -19.31
N ALA A 186 -2.33 -4.64 -18.32
CA ALA A 186 -3.30 -3.61 -17.94
C ALA A 186 -3.56 -2.61 -19.06
N GLU A 187 -2.52 -2.11 -19.74
CA GLU A 187 -2.69 -1.23 -20.91
C GLU A 187 -3.43 -1.92 -22.06
N TYR A 188 -3.17 -3.22 -22.30
CA TYR A 188 -3.97 -4.00 -23.25
C TYR A 188 -5.45 -4.06 -22.83
N MET A 189 -5.73 -4.31 -21.55
CA MET A 189 -7.11 -4.38 -21.05
C MET A 189 -7.83 -3.04 -21.16
N LEU A 190 -7.14 -1.93 -20.92
CA LEU A 190 -7.67 -0.56 -21.05
C LEU A 190 -8.15 -0.22 -22.47
N GLN A 191 -7.72 -0.95 -23.50
CA GLN A 191 -8.25 -0.77 -24.87
C GLN A 191 -9.68 -1.33 -25.05
N TYR A 192 -10.15 -2.17 -24.10
CA TYR A 192 -11.43 -2.87 -24.18
C TYR A 192 -12.40 -2.50 -23.05
N VAL A 193 -11.97 -1.67 -22.10
CA VAL A 193 -12.81 -1.17 -21.00
C VAL A 193 -12.84 0.36 -21.03
N ASN A 194 -13.96 0.97 -20.68
CA ASN A 194 -14.11 2.42 -20.67
C ASN A 194 -13.58 3.06 -19.36
N PHE A 195 -12.42 2.60 -18.89
CA PHE A 195 -11.83 3.06 -17.62
C PHE A 195 -10.65 3.99 -17.90
N THR A 196 -10.49 5.05 -17.10
CA THR A 196 -9.27 5.84 -17.12
C THR A 196 -8.10 5.03 -16.54
N ARG A 197 -6.87 5.33 -16.95
CA ARG A 197 -5.65 4.73 -16.34
C ARG A 197 -5.63 4.90 -14.83
N PHE A 198 -5.97 6.12 -14.37
CA PHE A 198 -6.02 6.44 -12.95
C PHE A 198 -7.04 5.56 -12.21
N PHE A 199 -8.27 5.46 -12.71
CA PHE A 199 -9.30 4.62 -12.11
C PHE A 199 -8.93 3.13 -12.08
N PHE A 200 -8.41 2.60 -13.20
CA PHE A 200 -7.99 1.21 -13.27
C PHE A 200 -6.90 0.93 -12.24
N GLY A 201 -5.96 1.87 -12.08
CA GLY A 201 -4.95 1.89 -11.02
C GLY A 201 -5.59 1.85 -9.62
N LEU A 202 -6.53 2.76 -9.40
CA LEU A 202 -7.19 3.02 -8.13
C LEU A 202 -7.99 1.82 -7.60
N VAL A 203 -8.73 1.13 -8.47
CA VAL A 203 -9.68 0.08 -8.05
C VAL A 203 -9.18 -1.32 -8.34
N ILE A 204 -8.64 -1.58 -9.54
CA ILE A 204 -8.28 -2.93 -9.97
C ILE A 204 -6.83 -3.23 -9.59
N PHE A 205 -5.93 -2.33 -9.95
CA PHE A 205 -4.49 -2.53 -9.80
C PHE A 205 -4.07 -2.52 -8.33
N SER A 206 -4.61 -1.59 -7.55
CA SER A 206 -4.36 -1.48 -6.10
C SER A 206 -4.74 -2.74 -5.33
N VAL A 207 -5.87 -3.36 -5.66
CA VAL A 207 -6.29 -4.65 -5.08
C VAL A 207 -5.35 -5.77 -5.51
N GLY A 208 -4.90 -5.73 -6.76
CA GLY A 208 -3.97 -6.68 -7.34
C GLY A 208 -2.61 -6.69 -6.65
N THR A 209 -1.94 -5.54 -6.53
CA THR A 209 -0.61 -5.47 -5.89
C THR A 209 -0.65 -5.82 -4.40
N ASN A 210 -1.79 -5.57 -3.74
CA ASN A 210 -2.04 -5.89 -2.33
C ASN A 210 -2.74 -7.24 -2.12
N LEU A 211 -2.92 -8.05 -3.16
CA LEU A 211 -3.52 -9.38 -3.07
C LEU A 211 -2.78 -10.32 -2.12
N PRO A 212 -1.43 -10.34 -2.06
CA PRO A 212 -0.68 -11.15 -1.10
C PRO A 212 -1.08 -10.83 0.35
N GLU A 213 -1.22 -9.56 0.70
CA GLU A 213 -1.61 -9.05 2.01
C GLU A 213 -3.04 -9.46 2.35
N VAL A 214 -3.96 -9.37 1.39
CA VAL A 214 -5.34 -9.87 1.54
C VAL A 214 -5.35 -11.37 1.83
N ILE A 215 -4.54 -12.16 1.10
CA ILE A 215 -4.40 -13.60 1.31
C ILE A 215 -3.80 -13.89 2.69
N VAL A 216 -2.79 -13.13 3.14
CA VAL A 216 -2.19 -13.29 4.48
C VAL A 216 -3.23 -12.98 5.55
N ALA A 217 -3.96 -11.87 5.45
CA ALA A 217 -5.02 -11.50 6.39
C ALA A 217 -6.06 -12.62 6.53
N PHE A 218 -6.45 -13.25 5.41
CA PHE A 218 -7.37 -14.39 5.40
C PHE A 218 -6.76 -15.68 5.96
N ARG A 219 -5.47 -15.97 5.68
CA ARG A 219 -4.79 -17.18 6.19
C ARG A 219 -4.51 -17.12 7.68
N SER A 220 -4.17 -15.96 8.22
CA SER A 220 -3.93 -15.74 9.65
C SER A 220 -5.15 -16.11 10.49
N TRP A 221 -6.36 -15.86 9.96
CA TRP A 221 -7.62 -16.35 10.55
C TRP A 221 -7.62 -17.88 10.69
N LYS A 222 -7.41 -18.58 9.57
CA LYS A 222 -7.55 -20.05 9.47
C LYS A 222 -6.51 -20.79 10.31
N ARG A 223 -5.30 -20.25 10.44
CA ARG A 223 -4.19 -20.93 11.13
C ARG A 223 -3.97 -20.47 12.57
N HIS A 224 -4.60 -19.39 13.04
CA HIS A 224 -4.33 -18.75 14.34
C HIS A 224 -2.84 -18.36 14.53
N VAL A 225 -2.07 -18.33 13.43
CA VAL A 225 -0.64 -17.99 13.42
C VAL A 225 -0.48 -16.58 12.84
N GLY A 226 0.29 -15.75 13.55
CA GLY A 226 0.83 -14.49 13.05
C GLY A 226 -0.22 -13.42 12.77
N ARG A 227 -0.34 -12.44 13.66
CA ARG A 227 -1.11 -11.22 13.41
C ARG A 227 -0.37 -10.41 12.33
N LEU A 228 -1.05 -10.00 11.26
CA LEU A 228 -0.54 -8.92 10.41
C LEU A 228 -0.30 -7.71 11.32
N SER A 229 0.93 -7.20 11.38
CA SER A 229 1.25 -6.14 12.34
C SER A 229 0.72 -4.80 11.83
N LEU A 230 0.17 -3.98 12.74
CA LEU A 230 -0.21 -2.61 12.39
C LEU A 230 0.99 -1.82 11.82
N GLY A 231 2.20 -2.11 12.32
CA GLY A 231 3.43 -1.53 11.79
C GLY A 231 3.67 -1.85 10.31
N ASN A 232 3.29 -3.05 9.85
CA ASN A 232 3.38 -3.41 8.43
C ASN A 232 2.42 -2.57 7.59
N ILE A 233 1.15 -2.50 7.98
CA ILE A 233 0.12 -1.74 7.25
C ILE A 233 0.47 -0.24 7.22
N PHE A 234 0.92 0.31 8.35
CA PHE A 234 1.37 1.70 8.46
C PHE A 234 2.64 1.96 7.64
N GLY A 235 3.60 1.03 7.67
CA GLY A 235 4.80 1.11 6.85
C GLY A 235 4.50 1.10 5.35
N SER A 236 3.63 0.20 4.88
CA SER A 236 3.25 0.12 3.47
C SER A 236 2.45 1.34 3.01
N THR A 237 1.50 1.83 3.81
CA THR A 237 0.76 3.06 3.47
C THR A 237 1.69 4.28 3.42
N MET A 238 2.62 4.42 4.37
CA MET A 238 3.63 5.48 4.32
C MET A 238 4.57 5.33 3.10
N SER A 239 4.92 4.09 2.76
CA SER A 239 5.76 3.79 1.60
C SER A 239 5.06 4.14 0.29
N ASN A 240 3.76 3.91 0.16
CA ASN A 240 3.01 4.34 -1.03
C ASN A 240 3.13 5.85 -1.26
N VAL A 241 2.98 6.66 -0.22
CA VAL A 241 3.16 8.13 -0.33
C VAL A 241 4.61 8.50 -0.64
N LEU A 242 5.58 7.79 -0.07
CA LEU A 242 7.00 7.98 -0.42
C LEU A 242 7.24 7.71 -1.91
N ILE A 243 6.64 6.64 -2.45
CA ILE A 243 6.75 6.26 -3.85
C ILE A 243 6.05 7.29 -4.76
N ILE A 244 4.91 7.86 -4.34
CA ILE A 244 4.29 9.02 -5.02
C ILE A 244 5.28 10.19 -5.04
N GLY A 245 5.98 10.44 -3.93
CA GLY A 245 7.01 11.46 -3.84
C GLY A 245 8.14 11.28 -4.85
N PHE A 246 8.67 10.05 -4.97
CA PHE A 246 9.65 9.72 -6.00
C PHE A 246 9.10 9.86 -7.41
N LEU A 247 7.87 9.40 -7.66
CA LEU A 247 7.22 9.51 -8.96
C LEU A 247 7.10 10.98 -9.38
N ALA A 248 6.55 11.84 -8.51
CA ALA A 248 6.40 13.28 -8.76
C ALA A 248 7.75 14.00 -8.93
N PHE A 249 8.79 13.58 -8.19
CA PHE A 249 10.14 14.12 -8.32
C PHE A 249 10.75 13.85 -9.72
N PHE A 250 10.61 12.63 -10.24
CA PHE A 250 11.16 12.27 -11.55
C PHE A 250 10.24 12.67 -12.72
N ARG A 251 8.92 12.65 -12.50
CA ARG A 251 7.88 12.92 -13.49
C ARG A 251 6.75 13.72 -12.84
N PRO A 252 6.73 15.05 -12.97
CA PRO A 252 5.61 15.86 -12.49
C PRO A 252 4.28 15.35 -13.05
N LEU A 253 3.30 15.15 -12.16
CA LEU A 253 2.03 14.51 -12.49
C LEU A 253 0.93 15.56 -12.56
N LYS A 254 0.16 15.59 -13.64
CA LYS A 254 -1.07 16.39 -13.70
C LYS A 254 -2.18 15.67 -12.94
N ILE A 255 -2.87 16.40 -12.08
CA ILE A 255 -4.09 15.94 -11.41
C ILE A 255 -5.28 16.52 -12.16
N ILE A 256 -6.20 15.65 -12.58
CA ILE A 256 -7.41 16.05 -13.29
C ILE A 256 -8.51 16.21 -12.25
N PHE A 257 -8.91 17.42 -11.90
CA PHE A 257 -10.03 17.59 -10.95
C PHE A 257 -11.36 17.31 -11.61
N ASP A 258 -11.77 16.05 -11.58
CA ASP A 258 -13.09 15.59 -11.97
C ASP A 258 -13.91 15.15 -10.74
N VAL A 259 -15.13 14.69 -11.01
CA VAL A 259 -16.02 14.13 -9.98
C VAL A 259 -15.39 12.89 -9.33
N GLU A 260 -14.59 12.10 -10.05
CA GLU A 260 -13.89 10.93 -9.49
C GLU A 260 -12.94 11.35 -8.37
N HIS A 261 -12.13 12.38 -8.63
CA HIS A 261 -11.14 12.88 -7.68
C HIS A 261 -11.81 13.40 -6.40
N LEU A 262 -12.93 14.11 -6.51
CA LEU A 262 -13.69 14.61 -5.36
C LEU A 262 -14.32 13.47 -4.55
N VAL A 263 -14.97 12.51 -5.23
CA VAL A 263 -15.57 11.33 -4.59
C VAL A 263 -14.49 10.57 -3.84
N PHE A 264 -13.39 10.27 -4.52
CA PHE A 264 -12.28 9.52 -3.96
C PHE A 264 -11.60 10.24 -2.79
N ALA A 265 -11.31 11.55 -2.90
CA ALA A 265 -10.77 12.35 -1.79
C ALA A 265 -11.70 12.35 -0.57
N SER A 266 -13.01 12.41 -0.79
CA SER A 266 -14.03 12.37 0.26
C SER A 266 -14.08 11.02 0.99
N PHE A 267 -14.00 9.91 0.24
CA PHE A 267 -13.88 8.59 0.86
C PHE A 267 -12.55 8.41 1.59
N MET A 268 -11.46 8.98 1.06
CA MET A 268 -10.14 8.88 1.66
C MET A 268 -10.10 9.58 3.01
N ILE A 269 -10.57 10.83 3.08
CA ILE A 269 -10.59 11.59 4.34
C ILE A 269 -11.53 10.94 5.36
N ALA A 270 -12.67 10.39 4.93
CA ALA A 270 -13.58 9.64 5.79
C ALA A 270 -12.90 8.39 6.36
N LEU A 271 -12.20 7.62 5.52
CA LEU A 271 -11.50 6.40 5.93
C LEU A 271 -10.38 6.71 6.92
N LEU A 272 -9.52 7.68 6.61
CA LEU A 272 -8.42 8.10 7.49
C LEU A 272 -8.95 8.61 8.84
N SER A 273 -10.02 9.39 8.82
CA SER A 273 -10.65 9.90 10.05
C SER A 273 -11.21 8.79 10.93
N LEU A 274 -11.88 7.79 10.32
CA LEU A 274 -12.38 6.62 11.06
C LEU A 274 -11.24 5.78 11.63
N VAL A 275 -10.16 5.58 10.88
CA VAL A 275 -8.98 4.85 11.38
C VAL A 275 -8.37 5.57 12.58
N VAL A 276 -8.22 6.91 12.54
CA VAL A 276 -7.76 7.69 13.71
C VAL A 276 -8.69 7.49 14.89
N PHE A 277 -10.00 7.66 14.68
CA PHE A 277 -11.00 7.55 15.75
C PHE A 277 -10.99 6.16 16.39
N PHE A 278 -11.01 5.08 15.60
CA PHE A 278 -10.99 3.70 16.07
C PHE A 278 -9.64 3.30 16.68
N TYR A 279 -8.53 3.85 16.19
CA TYR A 279 -7.20 3.59 16.76
C TYR A 279 -7.07 4.15 18.18
N VAL A 280 -7.70 5.28 18.46
CA VAL A 280 -7.71 5.91 19.79
C VAL A 280 -8.77 5.28 20.67
N SER A 281 -9.96 5.01 20.12
CA SER A 281 -11.12 4.48 20.83
C SER A 281 -10.80 3.14 21.48
N GLY A 282 -10.97 3.04 22.80
CA GLY A 282 -10.84 1.79 23.54
C GLY A 282 -9.45 1.12 23.50
N LYS A 283 -8.44 1.77 22.91
CA LYS A 283 -7.06 1.26 22.70
C LYS A 283 -6.98 -0.13 22.05
N ARG A 284 -8.00 -0.49 21.27
CA ARG A 284 -8.07 -1.75 20.53
C ARG A 284 -9.09 -1.61 19.42
N PHE A 285 -8.80 -2.15 18.25
CA PHE A 285 -9.81 -2.28 17.22
C PHE A 285 -10.82 -3.37 17.59
N SER A 286 -12.10 -3.04 17.50
CA SER A 286 -13.23 -3.96 17.68
C SER A 286 -13.70 -4.53 16.34
N ARG A 287 -14.34 -5.70 16.39
CA ARG A 287 -14.87 -6.36 15.18
C ARG A 287 -15.85 -5.48 14.40
N ASN A 288 -16.64 -4.66 15.11
CA ASN A 288 -17.61 -3.77 14.49
C ASN A 288 -16.91 -2.64 13.74
N GLU A 289 -15.84 -2.09 14.29
CA GLU A 289 -15.01 -1.06 13.63
C GLU A 289 -14.39 -1.60 12.35
N GLY A 290 -13.88 -2.85 12.38
CA GLY A 290 -13.44 -3.53 11.16
C GLY A 290 -14.57 -3.68 10.12
N GLY A 291 -15.79 -4.00 10.56
CA GLY A 291 -16.96 -4.04 9.69
C GLY A 291 -17.30 -2.69 9.06
N VAL A 292 -17.19 -1.60 9.82
CA VAL A 292 -17.41 -0.22 9.32
C VAL A 292 -16.35 0.17 8.29
N LEU A 293 -15.07 -0.10 8.55
CA LEU A 293 -13.99 0.17 7.60
C LEU A 293 -14.19 -0.59 6.29
N LEU A 294 -14.56 -1.87 6.37
CA LEU A 294 -14.86 -2.70 5.19
C LEU A 294 -16.08 -2.18 4.43
N ALA A 295 -17.15 -1.82 5.13
CA ALA A 295 -18.35 -1.28 4.50
C ALA A 295 -18.05 0.03 3.76
N LEU A 296 -17.23 0.92 4.34
CA LEU A 296 -16.83 2.16 3.69
C LEU A 296 -16.00 1.90 2.43
N TYR A 297 -15.08 0.95 2.46
CA TYR A 297 -14.30 0.55 1.29
C TYR A 297 -15.17 -0.06 0.17
N LEU A 298 -16.10 -0.95 0.53
CA LEU A 298 -17.03 -1.54 -0.44
C LEU A 298 -17.98 -0.50 -1.03
N LEU A 299 -18.44 0.46 -0.21
CA LEU A 299 -19.24 1.58 -0.67
C LEU A 299 -18.45 2.48 -1.63
N PHE A 300 -17.19 2.78 -1.31
CA PHE A 300 -16.29 3.50 -2.21
C PHE A 300 -16.18 2.80 -3.56
N VAL A 301 -15.88 1.50 -3.60
CA VAL A 301 -15.76 0.74 -4.85
C VAL A 301 -17.08 0.73 -5.62
N PHE A 302 -18.21 0.52 -4.93
CA PHE A 302 -19.54 0.50 -5.54
C PHE A 302 -19.90 1.85 -6.18
N VAL A 303 -19.75 2.96 -5.45
CA VAL A 303 -20.01 4.31 -5.95
C VAL A 303 -19.09 4.63 -7.14
N SER A 304 -17.81 4.28 -7.03
CA SER A 304 -16.83 4.52 -8.09
C SER A 304 -17.18 3.77 -9.38
N LEU A 305 -17.65 2.53 -9.29
CA LEU A 305 -18.14 1.76 -10.44
C LEU A 305 -19.42 2.33 -11.05
N ILE A 306 -20.35 2.84 -10.23
CA ILE A 306 -21.58 3.48 -10.72
C ILE A 306 -21.26 4.77 -11.47
N CYS A 307 -20.37 5.61 -10.94
CA CYS A 307 -20.01 6.86 -11.62
C CYS A 307 -19.53 6.58 -13.05
N ILE A 308 -18.72 5.53 -13.25
CA ILE A 308 -18.28 5.12 -14.59
C ILE A 308 -19.44 4.61 -15.44
N ALA A 309 -20.26 3.71 -14.88
CA ALA A 309 -21.37 3.11 -15.63
C ALA A 309 -22.38 4.16 -16.11
N CYS A 310 -22.54 5.26 -15.38
CA CYS A 310 -23.44 6.35 -15.73
C CYS A 310 -22.82 7.39 -16.69
N ASN A 311 -21.59 7.21 -17.20
CA ASN A 311 -20.86 8.22 -17.99
C ASN A 311 -20.89 9.61 -17.34
N VAL A 312 -20.87 9.65 -16.00
CA VAL A 312 -20.69 10.91 -15.26
C VAL A 312 -19.21 11.35 -15.32
N ILE A 313 -18.39 10.56 -16.02
CA ILE A 313 -16.94 10.63 -16.19
C ILE A 313 -16.65 10.41 -17.68
#